data_AF-A0A4U2MAG9-F1
#
_entry.id   AF-A0A4U2MAG9-F1
#
_cell.length_a   1.000
_cell.length_b   1.000
_cell.length_c   1.000
_cell.angle_alpha   90.00
_cell.angle_beta   90.00
_cell.angle_gamma   90.00
#
_symmetry.space_group_name_H-M   'P 1'
#
loop_
_entity.id
_entity.type
_entity.pdbx_description
1 polymer ?
#
loop_
_entity_poly.entity_id
_entity_poly.type
_entity_poly.pdbx_seq_one_letter_code
_entity_poly.pdbx_strand_id
1 'polypeptide(L)'
;EKEQLPIIEDDIYRELWIDEPPPAPLKSIDKHGHVLYVGSLSKTLSPGLRIGWIIGPEPVIDRLSDIKMQTDYGSSSLSQRVAAEW
;
A
#
# COMPACT_ATOMS: atom_id res chain seq x y z
N GLU A 1 -20.35 0.24 6.65
CA GLU A 1 -20.96 -1.08 6.92
C GLU A 1 -22.30 -1.30 6.22
N LYS A 2 -23.32 -0.44 6.39
CA LYS A 2 -24.65 -0.61 5.76
C LYS A 2 -24.62 -0.88 4.25
N GLU A 3 -23.79 -0.14 3.51
CA GLU A 3 -23.74 -0.24 2.04
C GLU A 3 -22.67 -1.20 1.51
N GLN A 4 -21.89 -1.84 2.38
CA GLN A 4 -20.78 -2.75 2.04
C GLN A 4 -19.85 -2.27 0.91
N LEU A 5 -19.63 -0.96 0.81
CA LEU A 5 -18.79 -0.38 -0.24
C LEU A 5 -17.32 -0.66 0.04
N PRO A 6 -16.55 -1.15 -0.96
CA PRO A 6 -15.11 -1.24 -0.86
C PRO A 6 -14.47 0.15 -0.87
N ILE A 7 -13.42 0.33 -0.08
CA ILE A 7 -12.69 1.59 0.08
C ILE A 7 -11.24 1.36 -0.31
N ILE A 8 -10.71 2.26 -1.13
CA ILE A 8 -9.26 2.37 -1.37
C ILE A 8 -8.76 3.53 -0.51
N GLU A 9 -7.94 3.20 0.49
CA GLU A 9 -7.28 4.15 1.37
C GLU A 9 -5.86 4.39 0.83
N ASP A 10 -5.65 5.54 0.18
CA ASP A 10 -4.35 5.97 -0.33
C ASP A 10 -3.62 6.80 0.74
N ASP A 11 -2.59 6.22 1.36
CA ASP A 11 -1.88 6.80 2.49
C ASP A 11 -0.38 7.05 2.19
N ILE A 12 -0.05 7.41 0.95
CA ILE A 12 1.33 7.68 0.51
C ILE A 12 2.03 8.86 1.22
N TYR A 13 1.27 9.71 1.92
CA TYR A 13 1.77 10.87 2.64
C TYR A 13 1.80 10.68 4.16
N ARG A 14 1.45 9.48 4.66
CA ARG A 14 1.33 9.17 6.09
C ARG A 14 2.50 9.69 6.93
N GLU A 15 3.72 9.47 6.47
CA GLU A 15 4.95 9.81 7.18
C GLU A 15 5.34 11.30 7.07
N LEU A 16 4.68 12.08 6.21
CA LEU A 16 4.97 13.51 5.98
C LEU A 16 4.07 14.43 6.81
N TRP A 17 3.94 14.16 8.10
CA TRP A 17 3.22 15.02 9.05
C TRP A 17 4.15 16.10 9.63
N ILE A 18 3.60 17.23 10.06
CA ILE A 18 4.39 18.38 10.55
C ILE A 18 4.40 18.42 12.08
N ASP A 19 3.22 18.51 12.70
CA ASP A 19 3.09 18.77 14.14
C ASP A 19 2.75 17.49 14.93
N GLU A 20 1.80 16.69 14.44
CA GLU A 20 1.33 15.49 15.10
C GLU A 20 1.26 14.29 14.14
N PRO A 21 1.53 13.06 14.62
CA PRO A 21 1.36 11.86 13.82
C PRO A 21 -0.08 11.73 13.28
N PRO A 22 -0.26 11.17 12.08
CA PRO A 22 -1.59 10.97 11.53
C PRO A 22 -2.41 9.99 12.39
N PRO A 23 -3.75 10.07 12.36
CA PRO A 23 -4.60 9.09 13.01
C PRO A 23 -4.34 7.67 12.47
N ALA A 24 -4.82 6.68 13.21
CA ALA A 24 -4.78 5.29 12.74
C ALA A 24 -5.53 5.16 11.39
N PRO A 25 -5.02 4.38 10.43
CA PRO A 25 -5.64 4.23 9.12
C PRO A 25 -7.00 3.55 9.26
N LEU A 26 -7.93 3.79 8.34
CA LEU A 26 -9.22 3.10 8.25
C LEU A 26 -9.03 1.59 8.21
N LYS A 27 -7.98 1.11 7.53
CA LYS A 27 -7.61 -0.32 7.50
C LYS A 27 -7.42 -0.93 8.89
N SER A 28 -6.97 -0.16 9.89
CA SER A 28 -6.74 -0.64 11.26
C SER A 28 -8.02 -1.00 12.01
N ILE A 29 -9.14 -0.38 11.63
CA ILE A 29 -10.46 -0.63 12.23
C ILE A 29 -11.37 -1.45 11.31
N ASP A 30 -10.89 -1.85 10.13
CA ASP A 30 -11.61 -2.65 9.15
C ASP A 30 -11.73 -4.11 9.61
N LYS A 31 -12.92 -4.46 10.10
CA LYS A 31 -13.27 -5.82 10.55
C LYS A 31 -13.81 -6.71 9.43
N HIS A 32 -14.18 -6.13 8.29
CA HIS A 32 -14.93 -6.81 7.23
C HIS A 32 -14.10 -7.01 5.96
N GLY A 33 -12.86 -6.53 5.94
CA GLY A 33 -11.98 -6.66 4.78
C GLY A 33 -12.42 -5.78 3.62
N HIS A 34 -13.05 -4.64 3.89
CA HIS A 34 -13.53 -3.75 2.82
C HIS A 34 -12.52 -2.67 2.44
N VAL A 35 -11.45 -2.50 3.22
CA VAL A 35 -10.46 -1.45 2.99
C VAL A 35 -9.20 -2.06 2.34
N LEU A 36 -8.83 -1.54 1.17
CA LEU A 36 -7.52 -1.72 0.57
C LEU A 36 -6.66 -0.52 0.93
N TYR A 37 -5.63 -0.73 1.72
CA TYR A 37 -4.66 0.29 2.09
C TYR A 37 -3.51 0.30 1.09
N VAL A 38 -3.13 1.47 0.62
CA VAL A 38 -2.07 1.68 -0.38
C VAL A 38 -0.97 2.55 0.21
N GLY A 39 0.27 2.10 0.11
CA GLY A 39 1.45 2.83 0.56
C GLY A 39 2.57 2.86 -0.48
N SER A 40 3.48 3.82 -0.35
CA SER A 40 4.63 3.95 -1.26
C SER A 40 5.81 4.69 -0.63
N LEU A 41 7.01 4.37 -1.11
CA LEU A 41 8.25 5.10 -0.81
C LEU A 41 8.47 6.33 -1.71
N SER A 42 7.53 6.63 -2.60
CA SER A 42 7.72 7.69 -3.62
C SER A 42 7.84 9.09 -3.02
N LYS A 43 7.33 9.30 -1.80
CA LYS A 43 7.28 10.62 -1.13
C LYS A 43 8.18 10.70 0.10
N THR A 44 8.63 9.56 0.61
CA THR A 44 9.46 9.47 1.82
C THR A 44 10.92 9.18 1.50
N LEU A 45 11.21 8.37 0.47
CA LEU A 45 12.58 7.98 0.11
C LEU A 45 12.96 8.45 -1.29
N SER A 46 12.32 7.91 -2.34
CA SER A 46 12.62 8.28 -3.72
C SER A 46 11.54 7.82 -4.69
N PRO A 47 10.99 8.71 -5.54
CA PRO A 47 10.05 8.32 -6.58
C PRO A 47 10.68 7.40 -7.64
N GLY A 48 12.02 7.42 -7.80
CA GLY A 48 12.75 6.63 -8.79
C GLY A 48 12.87 5.14 -8.44
N LEU A 49 12.71 4.77 -7.17
CA LEU A 49 12.76 3.36 -6.75
C LEU A 49 11.54 2.55 -7.24
N ARG A 50 10.42 3.24 -7.51
CA ARG A 50 9.14 2.63 -7.93
C ARG A 50 8.63 1.55 -6.97
N ILE A 51 8.82 1.75 -5.66
CA ILE A 51 8.36 0.82 -4.62
C ILE A 51 7.06 1.32 -3.97
N GLY A 52 6.07 0.42 -3.91
CA GLY A 52 4.80 0.59 -3.22
C GLY A 52 4.17 -0.76 -2.91
N TRP A 53 3.14 -0.75 -2.08
CA TRP A 53 2.47 -1.95 -1.58
C TRP A 53 0.97 -1.70 -1.40
N ILE A 54 0.22 -2.80 -1.35
CA ILE A 54 -1.22 -2.84 -1.07
C ILE A 54 -1.44 -3.83 0.06
N ILE A 55 -2.28 -3.47 1.03
CA ILE A 55 -2.71 -4.31 2.14
C ILE A 55 -4.23 -4.47 2.05
N GLY A 56 -4.71 -5.71 2.08
CA GLY A 56 -6.12 -6.03 1.88
C GLY A 56 -6.44 -7.48 2.17
N PRO A 57 -7.69 -7.93 1.93
CA PRO A 57 -8.06 -9.34 2.04
C PRO A 57 -7.22 -10.22 1.12
N GLU A 58 -6.79 -11.37 1.62
CA GLU A 58 -5.99 -12.36 0.89
C GLU A 58 -6.55 -12.68 -0.52
N PRO A 59 -7.86 -12.97 -0.70
CA PRO A 59 -8.40 -13.27 -2.04
C PRO A 59 -8.23 -12.12 -3.04
N VAL A 60 -8.18 -10.86 -2.56
CA VAL A 60 -7.97 -9.68 -3.41
C VAL A 60 -6.50 -9.52 -3.73
N ILE A 61 -5.61 -9.70 -2.74
CA ILE A 61 -4.17 -9.62 -2.91
C ILE A 61 -3.65 -10.69 -3.87
N ASP A 62 -4.18 -11.92 -3.81
CA ASP A 62 -3.82 -13.00 -4.74
C ASP A 62 -4.14 -12.62 -6.18
N ARG A 63 -5.36 -12.10 -6.43
CA ARG A 63 -5.78 -11.65 -7.76
C ARG A 63 -4.95 -10.49 -8.28
N LEU A 64 -4.61 -9.53 -7.42
CA LEU A 64 -3.74 -8.41 -7.78
C LEU A 64 -2.31 -8.89 -8.08
N SER A 65 -1.82 -9.87 -7.33
CA SER A 65 -0.49 -10.46 -7.53
C SER A 65 -0.41 -11.22 -8.86
N ASP A 66 -1.45 -11.96 -9.23
CA ASP A 66 -1.56 -12.62 -10.54
C ASP A 66 -1.51 -11.59 -11.69
N ILE A 67 -2.28 -10.50 -11.57
CA ILE A 67 -2.28 -9.41 -12.56
C ILE A 67 -0.91 -8.74 -12.63
N LYS A 68 -0.27 -8.49 -11.48
CA LYS A 68 1.09 -7.91 -11.43
C LYS A 68 2.08 -8.80 -12.16
N MET A 69 2.07 -10.10 -11.89
CA MET A 69 2.96 -11.06 -12.55
C MET A 69 2.81 -11.04 -14.07
N GLN A 70 1.58 -10.96 -14.57
CA GLN A 70 1.28 -10.88 -16.01
C GLN A 70 1.65 -9.53 -16.65
N THR A 71 1.72 -8.46 -15.85
CA THR A 71 1.94 -7.09 -16.33
C THR A 71 3.41 -6.68 -16.32
N ASP A 72 4.10 -6.90 -15.21
CA ASP A 72 5.45 -6.36 -14.99
C ASP A 72 6.41 -7.34 -14.27
N TYR A 73 6.00 -8.58 -14.01
CA TYR A 73 6.78 -9.61 -13.32
C TYR A 73 7.27 -9.23 -11.91
N GLY A 74 6.71 -8.19 -11.29
CA GLY A 74 7.12 -7.76 -9.96
C GLY A 74 7.93 -6.46 -9.95
N SER A 75 8.37 -6.06 -8.77
CA SER A 75 9.17 -4.83 -8.59
C SER A 75 10.66 -5.13 -8.75
N SER A 76 11.45 -4.17 -9.19
CA SER A 76 12.91 -4.30 -9.32
C SER A 76 13.55 -4.87 -8.04
N SER A 77 14.25 -6.00 -8.15
CA SER A 77 14.91 -6.65 -7.02
C SER A 77 16.01 -5.78 -6.39
N LEU A 78 16.72 -5.01 -7.21
CA LEU A 78 17.71 -4.04 -6.74
C LEU A 78 17.02 -2.90 -5.97
N SER A 79 15.92 -2.35 -6.50
CA SER A 79 15.18 -1.30 -5.79
C SER A 79 14.61 -1.80 -4.47
N GLN A 80 14.11 -3.05 -4.43
CA GLN A 80 13.65 -3.69 -3.19
C GLN A 80 14.78 -3.89 -2.18
N ARG A 81 15.98 -4.32 -2.63
CA ARG A 81 17.15 -4.45 -1.74
C ARG A 81 17.57 -3.11 -1.17
N VAL A 82 17.65 -2.06 -1.99
CA VAL A 82 18.00 -0.71 -1.53
C VAL A 82 16.97 -0.20 -0.53
N ALA A 83 15.68 -0.39 -0.81
CA ALA A 83 14.61 0.01 0.11
C ALA A 83 14.59 -0.77 1.43
N ALA A 84 15.12 -2.01 1.46
CA ALA A 84 15.17 -2.83 2.67
C ALA A 84 16.34 -2.47 3.60
N GLU A 85 17.37 -1.79 3.09
CA GLU A 85 18.53 -1.30 3.86
C GLU A 85 18.35 0.17 4.32
N TRP A 86 17.23 0.79 3.94
CA TRP A 86 16.84 2.13 4.38
C TRP A 86 16.12 2.06 5.72
#